data_AF-A0A7Y6ZJE3-F1
#
_entry.id   AF-A0A7Y6ZJE3-F1
#
_cell.length_a   1.000
_cell.length_b   1.000
_cell.length_c   1.000
_cell.angle_alpha   90.00
_cell.angle_beta   90.00
_cell.angle_gamma   90.00
#
_symmetry.space_group_name_H-M   'P 1'
#
loop_
_entity.id
_entity.type
_entity.pdbx_description
1 polymer ?
#
loop_
_entity_poly.entity_id
_entity_poly.type
_entity_poly.pdbx_seq_one_letter_code
_entity_poly.pdbx_strand_id
1 'polypeptide(L)'
;SDYSPWFSIQNIQLTQPLGNRWEIYGGVKNLLNFVPPANGIARAFDPFDRGVAFAEDGSVIPTPENPNALTFDPSYMFAPNQGIRGFLGVRFTILD
;
A
#
# COMPACT_ATOMS: atom_id res chain seq x y z
N SER A 1 -13.03 14.27 -6.72
CA SER A 1 -13.95 13.31 -6.07
C SER A 1 -13.50 13.22 -4.64
N ASP A 2 -14.28 13.75 -3.72
CA ASP A 2 -13.87 13.94 -2.32
C ASP A 2 -14.00 12.65 -1.49
N TYR A 3 -14.51 11.59 -2.11
CA TYR A 3 -14.69 10.28 -1.49
C TYR A 3 -14.03 9.18 -2.32
N SER A 4 -13.55 8.15 -1.62
CA SER A 4 -13.06 6.92 -2.24
C SER A 4 -14.18 6.14 -2.91
N PRO A 5 -13.92 5.43 -4.02
CA PRO A 5 -14.87 4.47 -4.56
C PRO A 5 -15.07 3.30 -3.58
N TRP A 6 -16.18 2.58 -3.74
CA TRP A 6 -16.40 1.32 -3.02
C TRP A 6 -15.41 0.27 -3.49
N PHE A 7 -14.76 -0.41 -2.55
CA PHE A 7 -13.84 -1.51 -2.85
C PHE A 7 -13.96 -2.62 -1.81
N SER A 8 -13.45 -3.80 -2.16
CA SER A 8 -13.43 -4.96 -1.26
C SER A 8 -12.11 -5.70 -1.40
N ILE A 9 -11.55 -6.10 -0.26
CA ILE A 9 -10.33 -6.89 -0.18
C ILE A 9 -10.69 -8.20 0.50
N GLN A 10 -10.55 -9.30 -0.23
CA GLN A 10 -10.78 -10.64 0.30
C GLN A 10 -9.44 -11.31 0.55
N ASN A 11 -9.24 -11.82 1.76
CA ASN A 11 -8.05 -12.56 2.15
C ASN A 11 -8.50 -13.94 2.65
N ILE A 12 -7.90 -15.00 2.11
CA ILE A 12 -8.20 -16.38 2.47
C ILE A 12 -6.93 -17.00 3.02
N GLN A 13 -7.03 -17.61 4.20
CA GLN A 13 -5.96 -18.39 4.81
C GLN A 13 -6.48 -19.79 5.12
N LEU A 14 -5.67 -20.80 4.78
CA LEU A 14 -5.83 -22.17 5.20
C LEU A 14 -4.75 -22.50 6.22
N THR A 15 -5.15 -23.25 7.23
CA THR A 15 -4.32 -23.62 8.36
C THR A 15 -4.46 -25.12 8.60
N GLN A 16 -3.34 -25.83 8.71
CA GLN A 16 -3.29 -27.26 8.97
C GLN A 16 -2.42 -27.53 10.20
N PRO A 17 -3.01 -27.97 11.33
CA PRO A 17 -2.22 -28.43 12.47
C PRO A 17 -1.53 -29.76 12.12
N LEU A 18 -0.30 -29.90 12.60
CA LEU A 18 0.56 -31.08 12.48
C LEU A 18 0.92 -31.56 13.90
N GLY A 19 -0.04 -32.18 14.58
CA GLY A 19 0.05 -32.52 16.00
C GLY A 19 -0.21 -31.32 16.91
N ASN A 20 0.27 -31.37 18.15
CA ASN A 20 -0.11 -30.39 19.18
C ASN A 20 0.67 -29.07 19.11
N ARG A 21 1.86 -29.09 18.49
CA ARG A 21 2.81 -27.96 18.58
C ARG A 21 3.15 -27.31 17.24
N TRP A 22 2.93 -28.00 16.14
CA TRP A 22 3.27 -27.51 14.81
C TRP A 22 2.03 -27.21 14.00
N GLU A 23 2.08 -26.14 13.24
CA GLU A 23 1.03 -25.75 12.31
C GLU A 23 1.67 -25.18 11.05
N ILE A 24 1.20 -25.63 9.89
CA ILE A 24 1.51 -24.99 8.62
C ILE A 24 0.29 -24.18 8.19
N TYR A 25 0.52 -23.00 7.62
CA TYR A 25 -0.56 -22.19 7.12
C TYR A 25 -0.11 -21.44 5.87
N GLY A 26 -1.06 -21.18 5.00
CA GLY A 26 -0.80 -20.46 3.76
C GLY A 26 -2.08 -19.85 3.24
N GLY A 27 -1.95 -18.92 2.31
CA GLY A 27 -3.13 -18.21 1.85
C GLY A 27 -2.85 -17.23 0.74
N VAL A 28 -3.92 -16.59 0.32
CA VAL A 28 -3.93 -15.53 -0.68
C VAL A 28 -4.52 -14.29 -0.04
N LYS A 29 -3.79 -13.18 -0.13
CA LYS A 29 -4.28 -11.86 0.22
C LYS A 29 -4.68 -11.11 -1.04
N ASN A 30 -5.68 -10.24 -0.90
CA ASN A 30 -6.21 -9.43 -1.99
C ASN A 30 -6.64 -10.28 -3.20
N LEU A 31 -7.50 -11.28 -2.96
CA LEU A 31 -7.95 -12.27 -3.95
C LEU A 31 -8.56 -11.63 -5.20
N LEU A 32 -9.27 -10.50 -5.03
CA LEU A 32 -9.87 -9.74 -6.14
C LEU A 32 -8.89 -8.78 -6.83
N ASN A 33 -7.61 -8.78 -6.43
CA ASN A 33 -6.54 -7.95 -6.97
C ASN A 33 -6.88 -6.44 -7.01
N PHE A 34 -7.46 -5.93 -5.92
CA PHE A 34 -7.79 -4.52 -5.80
C PHE A 34 -6.53 -3.69 -5.51
N VAL A 35 -6.17 -2.77 -6.40
CA VAL A 35 -5.04 -1.84 -6.23
C VAL A 35 -5.55 -0.43 -6.59
N PRO A 36 -5.29 0.60 -5.75
CA PRO A 36 -5.68 1.96 -6.08
C PRO A 36 -4.95 2.45 -7.35
N PRO A 37 -5.48 3.48 -8.03
CA PRO A 37 -4.83 4.06 -9.19
C PRO A 37 -3.37 4.45 -8.92
N ALA A 38 -2.49 4.27 -9.91
CA ALA A 38 -1.05 4.54 -9.77
C ALA A 38 -0.73 6.02 -9.48
N ASN A 39 -1.66 6.92 -9.80
CA ASN A 39 -1.59 8.35 -9.51
C ASN A 39 -2.21 8.73 -8.15
N GLY A 40 -2.51 7.77 -7.27
CA GLY A 40 -3.05 8.00 -5.93
C GLY A 40 -2.05 8.59 -4.94
N ILE A 41 -0.76 8.65 -5.30
CA ILE A 41 0.29 9.30 -4.51
C ILE A 41 0.96 10.33 -5.41
N ALA A 42 0.83 11.61 -5.07
CA ALA A 42 1.54 12.66 -5.80
C ALA A 42 3.05 12.53 -5.54
N ARG A 43 3.86 12.67 -6.60
CA ARG A 43 5.33 12.63 -6.55
C ARG A 43 5.91 11.45 -5.75
N ALA A 44 5.34 10.25 -5.89
CA ALA A 44 5.81 9.06 -5.17
C ALA A 44 7.31 8.72 -5.34
N PHE A 45 7.95 9.20 -6.42
CA PHE A 45 9.38 9.04 -6.70
C PHE A 45 10.28 10.02 -5.93
N ASP A 46 9.72 11.08 -5.35
CA ASP A 46 10.42 12.13 -4.61
C ASP A 46 9.74 12.35 -3.23
N PRO A 47 9.79 11.37 -2.32
CA PRO A 47 9.04 11.38 -1.06
C PRO A 47 9.52 12.42 -0.03
N PHE A 48 10.57 13.17 -0.37
CA PHE A 48 11.17 14.20 0.47
C PHE A 48 11.28 15.54 -0.26
N ASP A 49 10.56 15.72 -1.37
CA ASP A 49 10.49 16.97 -2.13
C ASP A 49 11.86 17.56 -2.53
N ARG A 50 12.85 16.69 -2.81
CA ARG A 50 14.21 17.12 -3.18
C ARG A 50 14.28 17.85 -4.51
N GLY A 51 13.33 17.56 -5.41
CA GLY A 51 13.19 18.19 -6.72
C GLY A 51 12.04 19.21 -6.76
N VAL A 52 11.64 19.78 -5.63
CA VAL A 52 10.55 20.77 -5.54
C VAL A 52 11.14 22.13 -5.19
N ALA A 53 10.74 23.16 -5.94
CA ALA A 53 11.12 24.55 -5.67
C ALA A 53 10.02 25.22 -4.83
N PHE A 54 10.42 25.88 -3.74
CA PHE A 54 9.52 26.60 -2.86
C PHE A 54 9.75 28.11 -2.96
N ALA A 55 8.68 28.89 -2.93
CA ALA A 55 8.72 30.34 -2.82
C ALA A 55 8.99 30.77 -1.37
N GLU A 56 9.25 32.06 -1.16
CA GLU A 56 9.51 32.62 0.18
C GLU A 56 8.32 32.46 1.14
N ASP A 57 7.09 32.35 0.60
CA ASP A 57 5.87 32.11 1.36
C ASP A 57 5.60 30.62 1.65
N GLY A 58 6.48 29.72 1.20
CA GLY A 58 6.34 28.27 1.37
C GLY A 58 5.46 27.58 0.33
N SER A 59 4.91 28.29 -0.66
CA SER A 59 4.18 27.69 -1.77
C SER A 59 5.11 27.01 -2.78
N VAL A 60 4.60 26.05 -3.55
CA VAL A 60 5.39 25.35 -4.57
C VAL A 60 5.38 26.13 -5.88
N ILE A 61 6.56 26.30 -6.48
CA ILE A 61 6.75 26.97 -7.77
C ILE A 61 6.73 25.92 -8.89
N PRO A 62 5.95 26.10 -9.97
CA PRO A 62 6.02 25.25 -11.16
C PRO A 62 7.41 25.28 -11.82
N THR A 63 7.97 24.11 -12.13
CA THR A 63 9.22 23.95 -12.89
C THR A 63 9.00 23.07 -14.12
N PRO A 64 9.92 23.02 -15.10
CA PRO A 64 9.82 22.08 -16.22
C PRO A 64 9.67 20.61 -15.76
N GLU A 65 10.28 20.24 -14.63
CA GLU A 65 10.22 18.91 -14.04
C GLU A 65 9.02 18.72 -13.08
N ASN A 66 8.36 19.80 -12.64
CA ASN A 66 7.18 19.80 -11.78
C ASN A 66 6.15 20.87 -12.22
N PRO A 67 5.55 20.74 -13.42
CA PRO A 67 4.70 21.80 -13.99
C PRO A 67 3.39 22.01 -13.22
N ASN A 68 2.97 21.01 -12.44
CA ASN A 68 1.75 21.04 -11.65
C ASN A 68 1.98 21.54 -10.20
N ALA A 69 3.19 21.99 -9.87
CA ALA A 69 3.55 22.49 -8.54
C ALA A 69 3.13 21.55 -7.39
N LEU A 70 3.36 20.25 -7.56
CA LEU A 70 2.98 19.23 -6.58
C LEU A 70 4.09 19.06 -5.54
N THR A 71 3.72 18.67 -4.32
CA THR A 71 4.61 18.02 -3.34
C THR A 71 4.33 16.52 -3.30
N PHE A 72 5.14 15.78 -2.56
CA PHE A 72 4.76 14.43 -2.15
C PHE A 72 3.47 14.48 -1.32
N ASP A 73 2.44 13.76 -1.77
CA ASP A 73 1.17 13.66 -1.05
C ASP A 73 0.62 12.23 -1.11
N PRO A 74 0.63 11.49 0.01
CA PRO A 74 0.04 10.17 0.14
C PRO A 74 -1.41 10.21 0.67
N SER A 75 -2.04 11.38 0.80
CA SER A 75 -3.35 11.53 1.44
C SER A 75 -4.48 10.78 0.72
N TYR A 76 -4.37 10.60 -0.60
CA TYR A 76 -5.34 9.87 -1.40
C TYR A 76 -5.06 8.35 -1.47
N MET A 77 -4.75 7.75 -0.33
CA MET A 77 -4.57 6.31 -0.18
C MET A 77 -5.77 5.67 0.54
N PHE A 78 -6.64 5.02 -0.21
CA PHE A 78 -7.83 4.36 0.33
C PHE A 78 -7.75 2.82 0.32
N ALA A 79 -6.73 2.22 -0.30
CA ALA A 79 -6.53 0.78 -0.34
C ALA A 79 -5.04 0.39 -0.42
N PRO A 80 -4.66 -0.89 -0.21
CA PRO A 80 -3.28 -1.34 -0.32
C PRO A 80 -2.72 -1.22 -1.74
N ASN A 81 -1.50 -0.71 -1.84
CA ASN A 81 -0.75 -0.62 -3.12
C ASN A 81 -0.19 -1.98 -3.60
N GLN A 82 -0.46 -3.06 -2.86
CA GLN A 82 -0.02 -4.41 -3.19
C GLN A 82 -1.20 -5.20 -3.72
N GLY A 83 -1.07 -5.71 -4.95
CA GLY A 83 -2.02 -6.60 -5.59
C GLY A 83 -2.16 -7.96 -4.91
N ILE A 84 -2.72 -8.91 -5.64
CA ILE A 84 -2.87 -10.29 -5.20
C ILE A 84 -1.51 -10.89 -4.82
N ARG A 85 -1.43 -11.49 -3.63
CA ARG A 85 -0.19 -12.09 -3.14
C ARG A 85 -0.44 -13.37 -2.36
N GLY A 86 0.37 -14.39 -2.65
CA GLY A 86 0.42 -15.63 -1.87
C GLY A 86 1.36 -15.49 -0.66
N PHE A 87 1.09 -16.27 0.38
CA PHE A 87 2.00 -16.44 1.51
C PHE A 87 1.94 -17.88 2.04
N LEU A 88 3.03 -18.32 2.66
CA LEU A 88 3.19 -19.60 3.34
C LEU A 88 3.98 -19.38 4.63
N GLY A 89 3.63 -20.08 5.69
CA GLY A 89 4.26 -19.96 6.99
C GLY A 89 4.14 -21.23 7.82
N VAL A 90 4.96 -21.27 8.88
CA VAL A 90 4.98 -22.33 9.89
C VAL A 90 4.88 -21.67 11.26
N ARG A 91 4.07 -22.22 12.15
CA ARG A 91 3.94 -21.80 13.55
C ARG A 91 4.34 -22.96 14.46
N PHE A 92 5.11 -22.64 15.50
CA PHE A 92 5.49 -23.56 16.55
C PHE A 92 5.04 -23.01 17.91
N THR A 93 4.33 -23.82 18.69
CA THR A 93 3.83 -23.46 20.03
C THR A 93 4.71 -24.13 21.10
N ILE A 94 5.25 -23.31 22.01
CA ILE A 94 6.23 -23.74 23.04
C ILE A 94 5.54 -24.22 24.33
N LEU A 95 4.37 -23.67 24.66
CA LEU A 95 3.59 -23.99 25.85
C LEU A 95 2.18 -24.38 25.40
N ASP A 96 1.65 -25.49 25.91
CA ASP A 96 0.26 -25.90 25.70
C ASP A 96 -0.72 -25.05 26.52
#